data_AF-A0A9D6MET1-F1
#
_entry.id   AF-A0A9D6MET1-F1
#
_cell.length_a   1.000
_cell.length_b   1.000
_cell.length_c   1.000
_cell.angle_alpha   90.00
_cell.angle_beta   90.00
_cell.angle_gamma   90.00
#
_symmetry.space_group_name_H-M   'P 1'
#
loop_
_entity.id
_entity.type
_entity.pdbx_description
1 polymer ?
#
loop_
_entity_poly.entity_id
_entity_poly.type
_entity_poly.pdbx_seq_one_letter_code
_entity_poly.pdbx_strand_id
1 'polypeptide(L)' 'MLNEWLFIGIFLVIGIVFPGAPIFFTRFLAPHKPNPAKLETYECGMETVGDTWV' A
#
# COMPACT_ATOMS: atom_id res chain seq x y z
N MET A 1 27.27 3.94 23.86
CA MET A 1 26.85 2.64 23.28
C MET A 1 25.34 2.36 23.40
N LEU A 2 24.73 2.30 24.60
CA LEU A 2 23.30 1.95 24.72
C LEU A 2 22.35 3.01 24.11
N ASN A 3 22.66 4.30 24.26
CA ASN A 3 21.83 5.39 23.74
C ASN A 3 21.77 5.39 22.21
N GLU A 4 22.85 5.05 21.52
CA GLU A 4 22.94 4.98 20.07
C GLU A 4 22.05 3.85 19.53
N TRP A 5 22.09 2.67 20.17
CA TRP A 5 21.21 1.56 19.82
C TRP A 5 19.74 1.83 20.15
N LEU A 6 19.46 2.54 21.26
CA LEU A 6 18.10 2.98 21.60
C LEU A 6 17.55 3.94 20.54
N PHE A 7 18.36 4.91 20.09
CA PHE A 7 17.98 5.83 19.03
C PHE A 7 17.63 5.08 17.73
N ILE A 8 18.48 4.13 17.32
CA ILE A 8 18.23 3.29 16.14
C ILE A 8 16.92 2.50 16.29
N GLY A 9 16.68 1.90 17.45
CA GLY A 9 15.44 1.15 17.72
C GLY A 9 14.19 2.02 17.59
N ILE A 10 14.21 3.21 18.19
CA ILE A 10 13.10 4.17 18.07
C ILE A 10 12.91 4.61 16.63
N PHE A 11 13.99 4.90 15.92
CA PHE A 11 13.94 5.31 14.52
C PHE A 11 13.32 4.22 13.63
N LEU A 12 13.66 2.95 13.85
CA LEU A 12 13.05 1.82 13.13
C LEU A 12 11.56 1.70 13.41
N VAL A 13 11.15 1.83 14.68
CA VAL A 13 9.71 1.81 15.05
C VAL A 13 8.97 2.94 14.36
N ILE A 14 9.48 4.16 14.41
CA ILE A 14 8.86 5.31 13.73
C ILE A 14 8.86 5.09 12.22
N GLY A 15 9.95 4.61 11.62
CA GLY A 15 10.07 4.37 10.18
C GLY A 15 9.09 3.32 9.65
N ILE A 16 8.66 2.37 10.48
CA ILE A 16 7.62 1.39 10.12
C ILE A 16 6.23 1.97 10.39
N VAL A 17 6.03 2.56 11.57
CA VAL A 17 4.72 3.08 11.99
C VAL A 17 4.27 4.25 11.13
N PHE A 18 5.18 5.14 10.74
CA PHE A 18 4.84 6.34 10.00
C PHE A 18 4.19 6.06 8.62
N PRO A 19 4.75 5.21 7.75
CA PRO A 19 4.07 4.78 6.52
C PRO A 19 3.00 3.70 6.77
N GLY A 20 3.18 2.83 7.76
CA GLY A 20 2.26 1.72 8.03
C GLY A 20 0.92 2.17 8.62
N ALA A 21 0.91 3.18 9.48
CA ALA A 21 -0.28 3.64 10.16
C ALA A 21 -1.33 4.21 9.18
N PRO A 22 -1.00 5.11 8.23
CA PRO A 22 -1.96 5.56 7.23
C PRO A 22 -2.56 4.41 6.42
N ILE A 23 -1.73 3.48 5.93
CA ILE A 23 -2.21 2.29 5.17
C ILE A 23 -3.19 1.48 6.03
N PHE A 24 -2.84 1.21 7.29
CA PHE A 24 -3.72 0.50 8.22
C PHE A 24 -5.04 1.24 8.45
N PHE A 25 -4.99 2.54 8.75
CA PHE A 25 -6.20 3.34 9.01
C PHE A 25 -7.08 3.51 7.77
N THR A 26 -6.52 3.58 6.56
CA THR A 26 -7.32 3.66 5.33
C THR A 26 -8.24 2.46 5.15
N ARG A 27 -7.87 1.29 5.66
CA ARG A 27 -8.74 0.09 5.60
C ARG A 27 -10.07 0.27 6.33
N PHE A 28 -10.09 1.12 7.36
CA PHE A 28 -11.27 1.39 8.20
C PHE A 28 -11.97 2.70 7.84
N LEU A 29 -11.21 3.73 7.47
CA LEU A 29 -11.75 5.06 7.16
C LEU A 29 -12.22 5.20 5.71
N ALA A 30 -11.59 4.51 4.76
CA ALA A 30 -11.89 4.69 3.35
C ALA A 30 -13.16 3.91 2.93
N PRO A 31 -13.96 4.43 1.98
CA PRO A 31 -15.09 3.70 1.42
C PRO A 31 -14.65 2.41 0.71
N HIS A 32 -15.08 1.27 1.21
CA HIS A 32 -14.79 -0.03 0.59
C HIS A 32 -15.86 -0.37 -0.46
N LYS A 33 -15.65 0.04 -1.71
CA LYS A 33 -16.57 -0.17 -2.84
C LYS A 33 -15.93 -0.98 -4.01
N PRO A 34 -15.61 -2.26 -3.81
CA PRO A 34 -15.11 -3.14 -4.87
C PRO A 34 -16.22 -3.41 -5.89
N ASN A 35 -15.87 -3.40 -7.17
CA ASN A 35 -16.74 -3.85 -8.26
C ASN A 35 -15.86 -4.43 -9.38
N PRO A 36 -16.41 -5.21 -10.32
CA PRO A 36 -15.62 -5.87 -11.36
C PRO A 36 -14.78 -4.88 -12.18
N ALA A 37 -15.37 -3.77 -12.64
CA ALA A 37 -14.67 -2.76 -13.43
C ALA A 37 -13.49 -2.08 -12.71
N LYS A 38 -13.54 -1.94 -11.38
CA LYS A 38 -12.43 -1.38 -10.57
C LYS A 38 -11.30 -2.39 -10.29
N LEU A 39 -11.60 -3.67 -10.45
CA LEU A 39 -10.66 -4.77 -10.22
C LEU A 39 -10.08 -5.30 -11.54
N GLU A 40 -10.54 -4.78 -12.68
CA GLU A 40 -10.05 -5.09 -14.01
C GLU A 40 -8.72 -4.39 -14.29
N THR A 41 -7.89 -5.01 -15.13
CA THR A 41 -6.67 -4.39 -15.65
C THR A 41 -7.02 -3.13 -16.43
N TYR A 42 -6.28 -2.04 -16.21
CA TYR A 42 -6.51 -0.81 -16.94
C TYR A 42 -6.02 -0.93 -18.39
N GLU A 43 -6.95 -0.89 -19.34
CA GLU A 43 -6.66 -0.86 -20.79
C GLU A 43 -7.49 0.22 -21.49
N CYS A 44 -7.43 1.46 -20.98
CA CYS A 44 -8.18 2.61 -21.51
C CYS A 44 -9.72 2.40 -21.63
N GLY A 45 -10.28 1.46 -20.87
CA GLY A 45 -11.70 1.09 -20.93
C GLY A 45 -12.06 0.08 -22.03
N MET A 46 -11.06 -0.52 -22.69
CA MET A 46 -11.22 -1.61 -23.65
C MET A 46 -11.03 -2.96 -22.96
N GLU A 47 -11.63 -4.01 -23.52
CA GLU A 47 -11.34 -5.37 -23.09
C GLU A 47 -9.90 -5.76 -23.46
N THR A 48 -9.20 -6.39 -22.52
CA THR A 48 -7.86 -6.93 -22.78
C THR A 48 -7.95 -8.09 -23.77
N VAL A 49 -7.15 -8.04 -24.83
CA VAL A 49 -7.12 -9.09 -25.87
C VAL A 49 -5.72 -9.65 -26.05
N GLY A 50 -5.62 -10.98 -26.13
CA GLY A 50 -4.36 -11.69 -26.31
C GLY A 50 -3.45 -11.67 -25.08
N ASP A 51 -2.27 -12.28 -25.24
CA ASP A 51 -1.24 -12.30 -24.20
C ASP A 51 -0.38 -11.02 -24.28
N THR A 52 0.08 -10.53 -23.14
CA THR A 52 1.06 -9.45 -23.08
C THR A 52 2.41 -9.97 -23.61
N TRP A 53 2.90 -9.41 -24.71
CA TRP A 53 4.10 -9.91 -25.40
C TRP A 53 5.44 -9.31 -24.92
N VAL A 54 5.47 -8.63 -23.77
CA VAL A 54 6.68 -8.04 -23.16
C VAL A 54 6.91 -8.63 -21.79
#